data_AF-A5N2A5-F1
#
_entry.id   AF-A5N2A5-F1
#
_cell.length_a   1.000
_cell.length_b   1.000
_cell.length_c   1.000
_cell.angle_alpha   90.00
_cell.angle_beta   90.00
_cell.angle_gamma   90.00
#
_symmetry.space_group_name_H-M   'P 1'
#
loop_
_entity.id
_entity.type
_entity.pdbx_description
1 polymer ?
#
loop_
_entity_poly.entity_id
_entity_poly.type
_entity_poly.pdbx_seq_one_letter_code
_entity_poly.pdbx_strand_id
1 'polypeptide(L)'
;MAYPESIDKFTEKLNKLDNNTYVIEEEIQVTDGVYEGELQHDNVSLPSINVYTGSKLTGTKIENVIVSTPSLTPWKKTIKIFSSVSPVYISYQTQGDTVEAEDINKVQDSIVNTQKEVDRYKSSNDNRVTDAENRISTVENNKAEKTYVDTELNKRYLKSETYTKTETDQRIQMVVDAAPEALDTLKEIADSLNNDPDFAATITTALSKKVDKVDGKQLSAEDYTSEEKDKLAGIEDNANKYVHPTTHPGSMITEDGTHRWSTDTEKTNWNDANSKKHVHNNLELLQTITQALINAWNTVSDKSDVGHTHDDRYYTETESNNKFATKDEISNAGYGDMLKSVYDTNGNGIVDKAEDSNTVGGKSVNDFTKRVILTGQLQKTSYRRSVIALCELTNTNPRLNSYSTGIISFKRGNGITELTSLYVGAEKLYNSSTMHYFGLGLGRSPDLIRPCTFTYNGNVYGGIEFKFSNAESNQVEFNGSSTFNIFGLDYYDTQNNVPLNEEVDNSLNFDTTINKLPNLLYNNDKIALQKDVVPKGCTWNDLKGV
;
A
#
# COMPACT_ATOMS: atom_id res chain seq x y z
N MET A 1 -46.83 -0.20 1.10
CA MET A 1 -47.92 0.78 1.25
C MET A 1 -47.35 2.15 0.94
N ALA A 2 -47.91 2.84 -0.04
CA ALA A 2 -47.50 4.19 -0.40
C ALA A 2 -47.69 5.11 0.81
N TYR A 3 -46.71 5.99 1.02
CA TYR A 3 -46.73 7.03 2.05
C TYR A 3 -47.99 7.91 1.87
N PRO A 4 -48.69 8.33 2.93
CA PRO A 4 -49.77 9.31 2.77
C PRO A 4 -49.16 10.62 2.24
N GLU A 5 -49.56 11.04 1.03
CA GLU A 5 -48.98 12.19 0.33
C GLU A 5 -49.22 13.54 1.05
N SER A 6 -50.04 13.55 2.10
CA SER A 6 -50.36 14.71 2.91
C SER A 6 -50.63 14.36 4.37
N ILE A 7 -50.34 15.31 5.26
CA ILE A 7 -50.69 15.25 6.69
C ILE A 7 -52.20 15.51 6.85
N ASP A 8 -52.88 14.75 7.70
CA ASP A 8 -54.27 15.01 8.07
C ASP A 8 -54.41 16.42 8.68
N LYS A 9 -55.35 17.21 8.16
CA LYS A 9 -55.63 18.57 8.65
C LYS A 9 -57.04 18.62 9.24
N PHE A 10 -57.13 19.14 10.45
CA PHE A 10 -58.40 19.38 11.13
C PHE A 10 -58.61 20.88 11.29
N THR A 11 -59.82 21.34 11.02
CA THR A 11 -60.25 22.69 11.40
C THR A 11 -60.34 22.76 12.93
N GLU A 12 -59.82 23.83 13.53
CA GLU A 12 -59.92 24.05 14.97
C GLU A 12 -61.40 24.11 15.38
N LYS A 13 -61.79 23.38 16.44
CA LYS A 13 -63.15 23.44 16.98
C LYS A 13 -63.20 24.49 18.10
N LEU A 14 -64.20 25.37 18.05
CA LEU A 14 -64.43 26.40 19.05
C LEU A 14 -65.26 25.85 20.21
N ASN A 15 -64.84 26.14 21.45
CA ASN A 15 -65.62 25.78 22.63
C ASN A 15 -66.96 26.51 22.64
N LYS A 16 -68.02 25.83 23.11
CA LYS A 16 -69.31 26.49 23.27
C LYS A 16 -69.23 27.54 24.40
N LEU A 17 -69.54 28.79 24.08
CA LEU A 17 -69.56 29.88 25.04
C LEU A 17 -70.98 30.19 25.50
N ASP A 18 -71.15 30.26 26.82
CA ASP A 18 -72.39 30.76 27.41
C ASP A 18 -72.43 32.30 27.32
N ASN A 19 -73.47 32.83 26.68
CA ASN A 19 -73.75 34.26 26.53
C ASN A 19 -72.65 35.11 25.85
N ASN A 20 -71.66 34.47 25.22
CA ASN A 20 -70.63 35.13 24.42
C ASN A 20 -70.59 34.54 23.01
N THR A 21 -69.98 35.26 22.08
CA THR A 21 -69.82 34.80 20.69
C THR A 21 -68.41 35.06 20.20
N TYR A 22 -67.92 34.19 19.32
CA TYR A 22 -66.74 34.43 18.51
C TYR A 22 -67.13 35.21 17.26
N VAL A 23 -66.21 36.03 16.76
CA VAL A 23 -66.29 36.64 15.43
C VAL A 23 -65.26 35.94 14.57
N ILE A 24 -65.72 35.26 13.53
CA ILE A 24 -64.88 34.48 12.62
C ILE A 24 -64.88 35.13 11.24
N GLU A 25 -63.74 35.01 10.57
CA GLU A 25 -63.59 35.30 9.14
C GLU A 25 -63.01 34.08 8.44
N GLU A 26 -63.71 33.59 7.41
CA GLU A 26 -63.25 32.51 6.55
C GLU A 26 -62.84 33.07 5.18
N GLU A 27 -61.66 32.71 4.70
CA GLU A 27 -61.23 32.98 3.33
C GLU A 27 -61.60 31.79 2.42
N ILE A 28 -62.39 32.06 1.39
CA ILE A 28 -62.91 31.04 0.48
C ILE A 28 -62.48 31.33 -0.95
N GLN A 29 -61.95 30.29 -1.60
CA GLN A 29 -61.63 30.33 -3.03
C GLN A 29 -62.86 29.94 -3.84
N VAL A 30 -63.31 30.83 -4.72
CA VAL A 30 -64.47 30.62 -5.59
C VAL A 30 -63.99 30.07 -6.93
N THR A 31 -64.51 28.91 -7.33
CA THR A 31 -64.21 28.27 -8.63
C THR A 31 -65.43 28.39 -9.53
N ASP A 32 -65.26 28.71 -10.81
CA ASP A 32 -66.35 28.82 -11.79
C ASP A 32 -67.51 29.76 -11.39
N GLY A 33 -67.20 30.81 -10.60
CA GLY A 33 -68.15 31.86 -10.23
C GLY A 33 -69.13 31.51 -9.11
N VAL A 34 -69.04 30.29 -8.56
CA VAL A 34 -69.92 29.80 -7.48
C VAL A 34 -69.11 29.06 -6.42
N TYR A 35 -69.39 29.35 -5.16
CA TYR A 35 -68.95 28.52 -4.04
C TYR A 35 -70.16 27.96 -3.32
N GLU A 36 -70.11 26.68 -2.95
CA GLU A 36 -71.12 26.02 -2.12
C GLU A 36 -70.42 25.09 -1.13
N GLY A 37 -70.63 25.33 0.16
CA GLY A 37 -69.97 24.57 1.21
C GLY A 37 -70.57 24.83 2.59
N GLU A 38 -70.24 23.97 3.54
CA GLU A 38 -70.54 24.20 4.96
C GLU A 38 -69.60 25.25 5.53
N LEU A 39 -70.11 26.12 6.40
CA LEU A 39 -69.26 27.01 7.20
C LEU A 39 -68.37 26.17 8.11
N GLN A 40 -67.16 26.66 8.37
CA GLN A 40 -66.14 25.95 9.16
C GLN A 40 -66.59 25.69 10.62
N HIS A 41 -67.47 26.54 11.15
CA HIS A 41 -67.99 26.45 12.51
C HIS A 41 -69.52 26.35 12.56
N ASP A 42 -70.02 25.77 13.66
CA ASP A 42 -71.44 25.54 13.92
C ASP A 42 -72.07 26.71 14.69
N ASN A 43 -73.36 26.59 15.01
CA ASN A 43 -74.14 27.53 15.82
C ASN A 43 -74.03 28.99 15.35
N VAL A 44 -73.87 29.18 14.04
CA VAL A 44 -73.71 30.48 13.41
C VAL A 44 -75.01 31.28 13.46
N SER A 45 -74.91 32.52 13.90
CA SER A 45 -76.02 33.47 13.92
C SER A 45 -76.31 33.98 12.51
N LEU A 46 -77.43 33.56 11.91
CA LEU A 46 -77.86 33.97 10.57
C LEU A 46 -77.77 35.48 10.27
N PRO A 47 -78.27 36.40 11.13
CA PRO A 47 -78.21 37.83 10.84
C PRO A 47 -76.79 38.41 10.87
N SER A 48 -75.80 37.68 11.38
CA SER A 48 -74.41 38.13 11.47
C SER A 48 -73.57 37.79 10.24
N ILE A 49 -74.07 36.94 9.34
CA ILE A 49 -73.32 36.47 8.16
C ILE A 49 -73.21 37.61 7.16
N ASN A 50 -71.97 37.99 6.83
CA ASN A 50 -71.67 38.93 5.77
C ASN A 50 -70.55 38.38 4.88
N VAL A 51 -70.62 38.66 3.57
CA VAL A 51 -69.63 38.21 2.60
C VAL A 51 -69.07 39.42 1.84
N TYR A 52 -67.75 39.53 1.80
CA TYR A 52 -67.03 40.65 1.18
C TYR A 52 -65.93 40.16 0.24
N THR A 53 -65.57 40.97 -0.75
CA THR A 53 -64.43 40.70 -1.65
C THR A 53 -63.07 41.02 -1.02
N GLY A 54 -63.03 41.49 0.23
CA GLY A 54 -61.81 41.80 0.98
C GLY A 54 -61.95 41.46 2.46
N SER A 55 -60.82 41.11 3.09
CA SER A 55 -60.72 40.76 4.51
C SER A 55 -61.15 41.92 5.42
N LYS A 56 -61.65 41.60 6.62
CA LYS A 56 -62.12 42.51 7.67
C LYS A 56 -63.23 43.44 7.20
N LEU A 57 -64.20 42.90 6.48
CA LEU A 57 -65.36 43.65 5.96
C LEU A 57 -64.96 44.77 4.98
N THR A 58 -63.89 44.56 4.21
CA THR A 58 -63.42 45.53 3.21
C THR A 58 -63.81 45.12 1.79
N GLY A 59 -63.80 46.06 0.84
CA GLY A 59 -64.19 45.78 -0.54
C GLY A 59 -65.71 45.82 -0.76
N THR A 60 -66.21 45.04 -1.73
CA THR A 60 -67.63 45.05 -2.11
C THR A 60 -68.37 43.95 -1.37
N LYS A 61 -69.53 44.28 -0.78
CA LYS A 61 -70.41 43.30 -0.15
C LYS A 61 -71.14 42.49 -1.22
N ILE A 62 -71.11 41.16 -1.08
CA ILE A 62 -71.81 40.24 -1.98
C ILE A 62 -73.21 40.01 -1.38
N GLU A 63 -74.24 40.52 -2.06
CA GLU A 63 -75.63 40.39 -1.61
C GLU A 63 -76.30 39.09 -2.09
N ASN A 64 -75.78 38.47 -3.14
CA ASN A 64 -76.32 37.22 -3.69
C ASN A 64 -75.72 36.01 -2.95
N VAL A 65 -76.18 35.82 -1.71
CA VAL A 65 -75.74 34.76 -0.81
C VAL A 65 -76.97 34.00 -0.29
N ILE A 66 -76.94 32.68 -0.40
CA ILE A 66 -78.01 31.80 0.10
C ILE A 66 -77.44 31.00 1.26
N VAL A 67 -78.09 31.06 2.43
CA VAL A 67 -77.71 30.26 3.60
C VAL A 67 -78.82 29.25 3.90
N SER A 68 -78.45 27.98 4.03
CA SER A 68 -79.35 26.87 4.30
C SER A 68 -79.02 26.22 5.65
N THR A 69 -80.05 25.74 6.35
CA THR A 69 -79.90 24.98 7.60
C THR A 69 -80.38 23.55 7.38
N PRO A 70 -79.50 22.54 7.49
CA PRO A 70 -79.92 21.13 7.40
C PRO A 70 -80.89 20.76 8.54
N SER A 71 -81.89 19.92 8.26
CA SER A 71 -82.91 19.54 9.25
C SER A 71 -82.41 18.57 10.32
N LEU A 72 -81.40 17.75 10.00
CA LEU A 72 -80.85 16.74 10.90
C LEU A 72 -79.69 17.27 11.76
N THR A 73 -79.03 18.33 11.31
CA THR A 73 -77.90 18.98 11.99
C THR A 73 -78.13 20.50 12.03
N PRO A 74 -79.13 20.97 12.82
CA PRO A 74 -79.58 22.36 12.80
C PRO A 74 -78.52 23.39 13.24
N TRP A 75 -77.48 22.93 13.95
CA TRP A 75 -76.32 23.73 14.32
C TRP A 75 -75.40 24.03 13.13
N LYS A 76 -75.42 23.25 12.04
CA LYS A 76 -74.63 23.52 10.82
C LYS A 76 -75.31 24.55 9.92
N LYS A 77 -74.51 25.19 9.07
CA LYS A 77 -74.97 26.10 8.01
C LYS A 77 -74.21 25.82 6.73
N THR A 78 -74.94 25.72 5.62
CA THR A 78 -74.38 25.66 4.27
C THR A 78 -74.60 26.99 3.59
N ILE A 79 -73.55 27.54 3.00
CA ILE A 79 -73.58 28.84 2.30
C ILE A 79 -73.30 28.62 0.82
N LYS A 80 -74.08 29.30 -0.02
CA LYS A 80 -73.86 29.37 -1.47
C LYS A 80 -73.67 30.82 -1.88
N ILE A 81 -72.53 31.09 -2.51
CA ILE A 81 -72.06 32.43 -2.87
C ILE A 81 -71.89 32.50 -4.38
N PHE A 82 -72.45 33.53 -5.00
CA PHE A 82 -72.26 33.82 -6.42
C PHE A 82 -71.35 35.04 -6.55
N SER A 83 -70.11 34.83 -7.02
CA SER A 83 -69.10 35.88 -7.13
C SER A 83 -68.18 35.64 -8.31
N SER A 84 -67.95 36.66 -9.12
CA SER A 84 -66.92 36.64 -10.16
C SER A 84 -65.51 36.98 -9.63
N VAL A 85 -65.39 37.24 -8.32
CA VAL A 85 -64.15 37.59 -7.63
C VAL A 85 -63.79 36.48 -6.65
N SER A 86 -62.51 36.07 -6.64
CA SER A 86 -61.91 35.11 -5.70
C SER A 86 -60.58 35.68 -5.20
N PRO A 87 -60.26 35.56 -3.90
CA PRO A 87 -61.06 34.98 -2.81
C PRO A 87 -62.22 35.87 -2.36
N VAL A 88 -63.14 35.28 -1.61
CA VAL A 88 -64.18 35.98 -0.84
C VAL A 88 -64.01 35.70 0.64
N TYR A 89 -64.41 36.65 1.48
CA TYR A 89 -64.27 36.60 2.92
C TYR A 89 -65.65 36.55 3.58
N ILE A 90 -65.93 35.48 4.30
CA ILE A 90 -67.19 35.29 5.03
C ILE A 90 -66.93 35.63 6.49
N SER A 91 -67.61 36.66 6.99
CA SER A 91 -67.57 37.02 8.41
C SER A 91 -68.87 36.65 9.11
N TYR A 92 -68.81 36.07 10.30
CA TYR A 92 -70.00 35.75 11.08
C TYR A 92 -69.72 35.62 12.57
N GLN A 93 -70.79 35.57 13.36
CA GLN A 93 -70.76 35.29 14.79
C GLN A 93 -71.21 33.86 15.08
N THR A 94 -70.48 33.16 15.95
CA THR A 94 -70.82 31.80 16.41
C THR A 94 -70.72 31.70 17.93
N GLN A 95 -71.57 30.87 18.54
CA GLN A 95 -71.45 30.49 19.96
C GLN A 95 -70.43 29.36 20.20
N GLY A 96 -69.79 28.81 19.17
CA GLY A 96 -68.89 27.67 19.23
C GLY A 96 -69.47 26.41 18.60
N ASP A 97 -68.67 25.35 18.51
CA ASP A 97 -68.97 24.15 17.74
C ASP A 97 -69.71 23.07 18.52
N THR A 98 -70.45 22.21 17.80
CA THR A 98 -71.08 21.02 18.36
C THR A 98 -70.25 19.80 17.96
N VAL A 99 -69.79 19.01 18.94
CA VAL A 99 -69.04 17.79 18.63
C VAL A 99 -70.01 16.67 18.26
N GLU A 100 -69.85 16.13 17.05
CA GLU A 100 -70.66 15.02 16.53
C GLU A 100 -69.89 13.69 16.54
N ALA A 101 -70.63 12.58 16.42
CA ALA A 101 -70.01 11.26 16.25
C ALA A 101 -69.12 11.20 14.99
N GLU A 102 -69.46 11.95 13.94
CA GLU A 102 -68.65 12.03 12.72
C GLU A 102 -67.27 12.66 13.00
N ASP A 103 -67.21 13.73 13.81
CA ASP A 103 -65.94 14.37 14.19
C ASP A 103 -65.04 13.39 14.95
N ILE A 104 -65.63 12.63 15.88
CA ILE A 104 -64.91 11.62 16.67
C ILE A 104 -64.38 10.50 15.77
N ASN A 105 -65.19 10.01 14.83
CA ASN A 105 -64.78 8.96 13.90
C ASN A 105 -63.63 9.42 13.00
N LYS A 106 -63.65 10.67 12.50
CA LYS A 106 -62.54 11.24 11.72
C LYS A 106 -61.23 11.26 12.51
N VAL A 107 -61.29 11.61 13.79
CA VAL A 107 -60.11 11.57 14.68
C VAL A 107 -59.65 10.13 14.91
N GLN A 108 -60.57 9.20 15.15
CA GLN A 108 -60.24 7.78 15.32
C GLN A 108 -59.54 7.20 14.07
N ASP A 109 -60.04 7.50 12.87
CA ASP A 109 -59.44 7.03 11.62
C ASP A 109 -58.02 7.60 11.43
N SER A 110 -57.81 8.88 11.71
CA SER A 110 -56.49 9.52 11.66
C SER A 110 -55.51 8.91 12.67
N ILE A 111 -55.97 8.63 13.89
CA ILE A 111 -55.15 7.94 14.91
C ILE A 111 -54.78 6.53 14.44
N VAL A 112 -55.73 5.76 13.88
CA VAL A 112 -55.47 4.41 13.34
C VAL A 112 -54.46 4.46 12.19
N ASN A 113 -54.58 5.44 11.29
CA ASN A 113 -53.64 5.62 10.19
C ASN A 113 -52.24 5.98 10.70
N THR A 114 -52.16 6.90 11.67
CA THR A 114 -50.90 7.25 12.33
C THR A 114 -50.25 6.03 13.01
N GLN A 115 -51.05 5.21 13.68
CA GLN A 115 -50.56 3.98 14.33
C GLN A 115 -50.00 2.99 13.31
N LYS A 116 -50.72 2.74 12.19
CA LYS A 116 -50.22 1.90 11.10
C LYS A 116 -48.90 2.40 10.53
N GLU A 117 -48.76 3.71 10.40
CA GLU A 117 -47.53 4.33 9.92
C GLU A 117 -46.36 4.17 10.90
N VAL A 118 -46.60 4.39 12.20
CA VAL A 118 -45.62 4.13 13.25
C VAL A 118 -45.17 2.68 13.23
N ASP A 119 -46.10 1.74 13.09
CA ASP A 119 -45.77 0.31 13.07
C ASP A 119 -44.97 -0.07 11.80
N ARG A 120 -45.31 0.51 10.65
CA ARG A 120 -44.50 0.37 9.41
C ARG A 120 -43.07 0.89 9.61
N TYR A 121 -42.92 2.07 10.22
CA TYR A 121 -41.59 2.64 10.51
C TYR A 121 -40.79 1.77 11.48
N LYS A 122 -41.43 1.24 12.54
CA LYS A 122 -40.80 0.30 13.47
C LYS A 122 -40.32 -0.95 12.74
N SER A 123 -41.18 -1.62 11.98
CA SER A 123 -40.79 -2.82 11.22
C SER A 123 -39.66 -2.54 10.23
N SER A 124 -39.68 -1.39 9.54
CA SER A 124 -38.58 -1.00 8.66
C SER A 124 -37.28 -0.77 9.43
N ASN A 125 -37.36 -0.20 10.63
CA ASN A 125 -36.18 0.04 11.46
C ASN A 125 -35.64 -1.28 12.04
N ASP A 126 -36.51 -2.18 12.49
CA ASP A 126 -36.14 -3.51 12.97
C ASP A 126 -35.40 -4.30 11.87
N ASN A 127 -35.90 -4.27 10.63
CA ASN A 127 -35.20 -4.87 9.49
C ASN A 127 -33.80 -4.28 9.27
N ARG A 128 -33.64 -2.96 9.41
CA ARG A 128 -32.33 -2.29 9.30
C ARG A 128 -31.39 -2.66 10.44
N VAL A 129 -31.92 -2.82 11.65
CA VAL A 129 -31.15 -3.26 12.82
C VAL A 129 -30.69 -4.70 12.63
N THR A 130 -31.57 -5.61 12.20
CA THR A 130 -31.20 -7.00 11.91
C THR A 130 -30.15 -7.11 10.79
N ASP A 131 -30.26 -6.31 9.73
CA ASP A 131 -29.21 -6.25 8.69
C ASP A 131 -27.86 -5.79 9.27
N ALA A 132 -27.88 -4.75 10.10
CA ALA A 132 -26.69 -4.26 10.78
C ALA A 132 -26.06 -5.33 11.69
N GLU A 133 -26.86 -6.07 12.46
CA GLU A 133 -26.41 -7.17 13.31
C GLU A 133 -25.74 -8.28 12.50
N ASN A 134 -26.34 -8.70 11.38
CA ASN A 134 -25.77 -9.72 10.49
C ASN A 134 -24.42 -9.26 9.89
N ARG A 135 -24.33 -7.99 9.49
CA ARG A 135 -23.10 -7.40 8.97
C ARG A 135 -22.01 -7.32 10.05
N ILE A 136 -22.36 -6.97 11.29
CA ILE A 136 -21.44 -6.96 12.42
C ILE A 136 -20.90 -8.37 12.68
N SER A 137 -21.76 -9.38 12.75
CA SER A 137 -21.33 -10.77 12.95
C SER A 137 -20.37 -11.25 11.85
N THR A 138 -20.62 -10.87 10.60
CA THR A 138 -19.71 -11.17 9.47
C THR A 138 -18.35 -10.48 9.64
N VAL A 139 -18.32 -9.22 10.07
CA VAL A 139 -17.08 -8.47 10.31
C VAL A 139 -16.28 -9.08 11.46
N GLU A 140 -16.95 -9.50 12.53
CA GLU A 140 -16.31 -10.17 13.66
C GLU A 140 -15.65 -11.49 13.26
N ASN A 141 -16.35 -12.32 12.46
CA ASN A 141 -15.79 -13.55 11.91
C ASN A 141 -14.58 -13.29 11.02
N ASN A 142 -14.68 -12.34 10.08
CA ASN A 142 -13.57 -11.97 9.20
C ASN A 142 -12.35 -11.44 9.99
N LYS A 143 -12.59 -10.70 11.08
CA LYS A 143 -11.53 -10.22 11.97
C LYS A 143 -10.86 -11.39 12.70
N ALA A 144 -11.63 -12.38 13.15
CA ALA A 144 -11.10 -13.58 13.79
C ALA A 144 -10.24 -14.39 12.80
N GLU A 145 -10.71 -14.60 11.57
CA GLU A 145 -9.95 -15.26 10.50
C GLU A 145 -8.66 -14.51 10.17
N LYS A 146 -8.71 -13.18 10.01
CA LYS A 146 -7.51 -12.37 9.79
C LYS A 146 -6.52 -12.48 10.95
N THR A 147 -6.99 -12.44 12.19
CA THR A 147 -6.14 -12.59 13.38
C THR A 147 -5.44 -13.96 13.39
N TYR A 148 -6.16 -15.02 13.01
CA TYR A 148 -5.59 -16.35 12.85
C TYR A 148 -4.51 -16.38 11.76
N VAL A 149 -4.81 -15.83 10.58
CA VAL A 149 -3.86 -15.72 9.46
C VAL A 149 -2.62 -14.95 9.88
N ASP A 150 -2.76 -13.78 10.51
CA ASP A 150 -1.65 -12.96 11.03
C ASP A 150 -0.81 -13.73 12.07
N THR A 151 -1.45 -14.56 12.91
CA THR A 151 -0.76 -15.42 13.88
C THR A 151 0.08 -16.50 13.21
N GLU A 152 -0.47 -17.21 12.21
CA GLU A 152 0.29 -18.20 11.43
C GLU A 152 1.40 -17.54 10.59
N LEU A 153 1.14 -16.33 10.08
CA LEU A 153 2.10 -15.46 9.39
C LEU A 153 3.31 -15.09 10.25
N ASN A 154 3.14 -14.94 11.55
CA ASN A 154 4.23 -14.63 12.46
C ASN A 154 5.09 -15.86 12.79
N LYS A 155 4.64 -17.08 12.46
CA LYS A 155 5.42 -18.32 12.66
C LYS A 155 6.38 -18.62 11.51
N ARG A 156 6.25 -17.96 10.36
CA ARG A 156 7.12 -18.20 9.21
C ARG A 156 8.40 -17.38 9.33
N TYR A 157 9.52 -18.04 9.07
CA TYR A 157 10.84 -17.39 9.06
C TYR A 157 10.91 -16.34 7.95
N LEU A 158 11.42 -15.16 8.31
CA LEU A 158 11.70 -14.09 7.34
C LEU A 158 12.94 -14.43 6.52
N LYS A 159 13.06 -13.86 5.31
CA LYS A 159 14.22 -14.07 4.43
C LYS A 159 15.56 -13.68 5.09
N SER A 160 15.52 -12.77 6.07
CA SER A 160 16.66 -12.37 6.90
C SER A 160 17.00 -13.36 8.02
N GLU A 161 16.08 -14.25 8.36
CA GLU A 161 16.23 -15.29 9.39
C GLU A 161 16.59 -16.66 8.79
N THR A 162 16.52 -16.79 7.45
CA THR A 162 16.95 -17.96 6.69
C THR A 162 18.28 -17.70 6.00
N TYR A 163 19.13 -18.72 5.86
CA TYR A 163 20.37 -18.57 5.10
C TYR A 163 20.10 -18.23 3.64
N THR A 164 20.85 -17.27 3.13
CA THR A 164 20.93 -17.01 1.69
C THR A 164 21.61 -18.19 0.99
N LYS A 165 21.47 -18.28 -0.34
CA LYS A 165 22.15 -19.30 -1.14
C LYS A 165 23.66 -19.27 -0.89
N THR A 166 24.26 -18.08 -0.91
CA THR A 166 25.70 -17.89 -0.65
C THR A 166 26.12 -18.35 0.74
N GLU A 167 25.36 -18.01 1.79
CA GLU A 167 25.70 -18.44 3.16
C GLU A 167 25.52 -19.96 3.34
N THR A 168 24.53 -20.54 2.65
CA THR A 168 24.31 -21.99 2.62
C THR A 168 25.47 -22.68 1.92
N ASP A 169 25.88 -22.18 0.75
CA ASP A 169 27.02 -22.67 -0.02
C ASP A 169 28.31 -22.56 0.81
N GLN A 170 28.53 -21.45 1.51
CA GLN A 170 29.68 -21.26 2.40
C GLN A 170 29.67 -22.26 3.57
N ARG A 171 28.52 -22.54 4.17
CA ARG A 171 28.43 -23.53 5.26
C ARG A 171 28.61 -24.95 4.77
N ILE A 172 28.08 -25.29 3.60
CA ILE A 172 28.34 -26.57 2.94
C ILE A 172 29.85 -26.69 2.70
N GLN A 173 30.49 -25.64 2.19
CA GLN A 173 31.94 -25.62 1.98
C GLN A 173 32.70 -25.78 3.30
N MET A 174 32.31 -25.09 4.37
CA MET A 174 32.94 -25.25 5.69
C MET A 174 32.80 -26.68 6.24
N VAL A 175 31.69 -27.37 5.99
CA VAL A 175 31.50 -28.77 6.40
C VAL A 175 32.30 -29.73 5.52
N VAL A 176 32.38 -29.47 4.21
CA VAL A 176 33.23 -30.21 3.26
C VAL A 176 34.71 -30.05 3.62
N ASP A 177 35.14 -28.84 3.95
CA ASP A 177 36.53 -28.54 4.36
C ASP A 177 36.84 -29.08 5.77
N ALA A 178 35.83 -29.25 6.62
CA ALA A 178 35.97 -29.87 7.94
C ALA A 178 35.75 -31.39 7.91
N ALA A 179 35.52 -31.98 6.73
CA ALA A 179 35.35 -33.42 6.61
C ALA A 179 36.69 -34.11 6.94
N PRO A 180 36.70 -35.12 7.84
CA PRO A 180 37.91 -35.81 8.23
C PRO A 180 38.58 -36.48 7.03
N GLU A 181 39.91 -36.60 7.07
CA GLU A 181 40.84 -37.04 6.00
C GLU A 181 40.36 -38.25 5.16
N ALA A 182 39.55 -39.16 5.74
CA ALA A 182 38.93 -40.28 5.02
C ALA A 182 37.94 -39.87 3.90
N LEU A 183 37.40 -38.65 3.90
CA LEU A 183 36.53 -38.09 2.85
C LEU A 183 37.26 -37.13 1.90
N ASP A 184 38.51 -36.73 2.21
CA ASP A 184 39.40 -35.89 1.38
C ASP A 184 40.15 -36.70 0.29
N THR A 185 39.87 -38.00 0.22
CA THR A 185 40.55 -38.97 -0.66
C THR A 185 40.59 -38.58 -2.14
N LEU A 186 39.58 -37.90 -2.68
CA LEU A 186 39.59 -37.47 -4.08
C LEU A 186 40.54 -36.29 -4.32
N LYS A 187 40.69 -35.38 -3.36
CA LYS A 187 41.63 -34.27 -3.45
C LYS A 187 43.05 -34.74 -3.12
N GLU A 188 43.22 -35.63 -2.15
CA GLU A 188 44.49 -36.31 -1.89
C GLU A 188 44.96 -37.11 -3.12
N ILE A 189 44.07 -37.81 -3.84
CA ILE A 189 44.41 -38.49 -5.09
C ILE A 189 44.80 -37.48 -6.18
N ALA A 190 44.09 -36.36 -6.32
CA ALA A 190 44.39 -35.32 -7.31
C ALA A 190 45.75 -34.63 -7.02
N ASP A 191 46.03 -34.35 -5.75
CA ASP A 191 47.28 -33.76 -5.30
C ASP A 191 48.44 -34.79 -5.34
N SER A 192 48.17 -36.08 -5.10
CA SER A 192 49.15 -37.19 -5.25
C SER A 192 49.49 -37.50 -6.70
N LEU A 193 48.56 -37.22 -7.62
CA LEU A 193 48.81 -37.19 -9.07
C LEU A 193 49.45 -35.86 -9.54
N ASN A 194 49.80 -34.98 -8.59
CA ASN A 194 50.55 -33.74 -8.77
C ASN A 194 49.95 -32.76 -9.80
N ASN A 195 48.66 -32.91 -10.14
CA ASN A 195 48.08 -32.22 -11.31
C ASN A 195 48.98 -32.30 -12.55
N ASP A 196 49.76 -33.38 -12.74
CA ASP A 196 50.77 -33.45 -13.81
C ASP A 196 50.05 -33.52 -15.17
N PRO A 197 49.96 -32.40 -15.92
CA PRO A 197 49.25 -32.36 -17.20
C PRO A 197 49.93 -33.27 -18.23
N ASP A 198 51.19 -33.61 -17.95
CA ASP A 198 52.09 -34.37 -18.77
C ASP A 198 52.49 -35.68 -18.06
N PHE A 199 51.62 -36.26 -17.23
CA PHE A 199 51.85 -37.58 -16.59
C PHE A 199 52.34 -38.62 -17.62
N ALA A 200 51.76 -38.58 -18.82
CA ALA A 200 52.19 -39.37 -19.96
C ALA A 200 53.65 -39.08 -20.37
N ALA A 201 54.09 -37.82 -20.41
CA ALA A 201 55.46 -37.43 -20.72
C ALA A 201 56.44 -37.78 -19.59
N THR A 202 56.04 -37.63 -18.32
CA THR A 202 56.85 -38.01 -17.15
C THR A 202 57.13 -39.52 -17.15
N ILE A 203 56.08 -40.33 -17.34
CA ILE A 203 56.19 -41.78 -17.46
C ILE A 203 56.98 -42.16 -18.72
N THR A 204 56.69 -41.54 -19.87
CA THR A 204 57.44 -41.77 -21.12
C THR A 204 58.92 -41.47 -20.94
N THR A 205 59.29 -40.40 -20.25
CA THR A 205 60.68 -40.02 -19.98
C THR A 205 61.37 -41.02 -19.05
N ALA A 206 60.65 -41.54 -18.05
CA ALA A 206 61.18 -42.56 -17.13
C ALA A 206 61.36 -43.93 -17.83
N LEU A 207 60.43 -44.32 -18.70
CA LEU A 207 60.55 -45.51 -19.56
C LEU A 207 61.67 -45.36 -20.58
N SER A 208 61.87 -44.17 -21.15
CA SER A 208 62.96 -43.90 -22.10
C SER A 208 64.36 -44.02 -21.48
N LYS A 209 64.47 -43.98 -20.14
CA LYS A 209 65.72 -44.26 -19.41
C LYS A 209 65.97 -45.76 -19.19
N LYS A 210 65.02 -46.63 -19.53
CA LYS A 210 65.25 -48.08 -19.54
C LYS A 210 66.04 -48.45 -20.80
N VAL A 211 67.00 -49.35 -20.63
CA VAL A 211 67.76 -49.91 -21.76
C VAL A 211 66.90 -50.95 -22.48
N ASP A 212 66.96 -50.97 -23.81
CA ASP A 212 66.24 -51.95 -24.63
C ASP A 212 66.69 -53.37 -24.29
N LYS A 213 65.71 -54.28 -24.17
CA LYS A 213 65.97 -55.70 -23.99
C LYS A 213 66.54 -56.27 -25.29
N VAL A 214 67.79 -56.73 -25.25
CA VAL A 214 68.39 -57.51 -26.33
C VAL A 214 68.27 -58.99 -25.97
N ASP A 215 67.71 -59.79 -26.88
CA ASP A 215 67.50 -61.22 -26.65
C ASP A 215 68.84 -61.94 -26.35
N GLY A 216 68.88 -62.64 -25.22
CA GLY A 216 70.07 -63.33 -24.71
C GLY A 216 70.94 -62.55 -23.71
N LYS A 217 70.66 -61.27 -23.42
CA LYS A 217 71.37 -60.49 -22.39
C LYS A 217 70.47 -60.17 -21.17
N GLN A 218 71.05 -60.21 -19.96
CA GLN A 218 70.40 -59.69 -18.75
C GLN A 218 70.66 -58.17 -18.58
N LEU A 219 69.76 -57.49 -17.90
CA LEU A 219 69.68 -56.01 -17.81
C LEU A 219 70.57 -55.39 -16.71
N SER A 220 71.55 -56.13 -16.17
CA SER A 220 72.46 -55.68 -15.10
C SER A 220 73.87 -55.40 -15.63
N ALA A 221 74.60 -54.52 -14.92
CA ALA A 221 75.91 -53.97 -15.26
C ALA A 221 77.10 -54.97 -15.21
N GLU A 222 76.92 -56.20 -15.66
CA GLU A 222 77.99 -57.20 -15.74
C GLU A 222 78.22 -57.58 -17.22
N ASP A 223 78.79 -56.65 -17.99
CA ASP A 223 79.48 -56.97 -19.24
C ASP A 223 80.98 -57.10 -18.89
N TYR A 224 81.55 -58.29 -19.07
CA TYR A 224 82.93 -58.69 -18.73
C TYR A 224 83.97 -57.57 -18.74
N THR A 225 84.82 -57.54 -17.71
CA THR A 225 85.99 -56.67 -17.68
C THR A 225 86.96 -57.01 -18.81
N SER A 226 87.77 -56.04 -19.25
CA SER A 226 88.79 -56.26 -20.30
C SER A 226 89.72 -57.44 -19.98
N GLU A 227 90.02 -57.66 -18.70
CA GLU A 227 90.83 -58.78 -18.21
C GLU A 227 90.15 -60.14 -18.39
N GLU A 228 88.82 -60.22 -18.28
CA GLU A 228 88.05 -61.44 -18.55
C GLU A 228 87.91 -61.71 -20.05
N LYS A 229 87.79 -60.65 -20.86
CA LYS A 229 87.83 -60.76 -22.33
C LYS A 229 89.16 -61.28 -22.83
N ASP A 230 90.27 -60.82 -22.26
CA ASP A 230 91.61 -61.27 -22.64
C ASP A 230 91.85 -62.74 -22.26
N LYS A 231 91.30 -63.20 -21.12
CA LYS A 231 91.30 -64.63 -20.76
C LYS A 231 90.51 -65.49 -21.72
N LEU A 232 89.37 -65.01 -22.21
CA LEU A 232 88.51 -65.73 -23.16
C LEU A 232 89.09 -65.75 -24.58
N ALA A 233 89.80 -64.69 -24.99
CA ALA A 233 90.47 -64.61 -26.28
C ALA A 233 91.66 -65.58 -26.42
N GLY A 234 92.18 -66.11 -25.30
CA GLY A 234 93.28 -67.10 -25.28
C GLY A 234 92.85 -68.56 -25.41
N ILE A 235 91.55 -68.86 -25.54
CA ILE A 235 91.04 -70.23 -25.71
C ILE A 235 91.06 -70.57 -27.21
N GLU A 236 91.85 -71.57 -27.62
CA GLU A 236 91.94 -71.98 -29.04
C GLU A 236 90.63 -72.60 -29.58
N ASP A 237 90.39 -72.40 -30.88
CA ASP A 237 89.28 -73.01 -31.61
C ASP A 237 89.29 -74.55 -31.44
N ASN A 238 88.27 -75.09 -30.74
CA ASN A 238 88.07 -76.51 -30.36
C ASN A 238 88.70 -77.00 -29.05
N ALA A 239 89.07 -76.12 -28.11
CA ALA A 239 89.64 -76.53 -26.81
C ALA A 239 88.77 -77.48 -25.95
N ASN A 240 87.48 -77.68 -26.27
CA ASN A 240 86.60 -78.67 -25.62
C ASN A 240 85.85 -79.57 -26.63
N LYS A 241 86.53 -80.19 -27.60
CA LYS A 241 85.90 -81.20 -28.47
C LYS A 241 85.60 -82.51 -27.72
N TYR A 242 84.70 -82.45 -26.75
CA TYR A 242 83.92 -83.59 -26.28
C TYR A 242 82.58 -83.56 -27.01
N VAL A 243 82.44 -84.40 -28.04
CA VAL A 243 81.14 -84.61 -28.69
C VAL A 243 80.38 -85.63 -27.86
N HIS A 244 79.51 -85.13 -26.99
CA HIS A 244 78.58 -85.95 -26.22
C HIS A 244 77.61 -86.66 -27.19
N PRO A 245 77.31 -87.97 -26.99
CA PRO A 245 76.32 -88.67 -27.80
C PRO A 245 74.96 -87.96 -27.74
N THR A 246 74.21 -87.92 -28.84
CA THR A 246 72.87 -87.30 -28.88
C THR A 246 71.84 -88.06 -28.04
N THR A 247 72.12 -89.30 -27.64
CA THR A 247 71.34 -90.07 -26.68
C THR A 247 72.23 -91.05 -25.94
N HIS A 248 72.02 -91.21 -24.62
CA HIS A 248 72.48 -92.38 -23.87
C HIS A 248 71.26 -93.26 -23.56
N PRO A 249 71.31 -94.59 -23.75
CA PRO A 249 70.32 -95.47 -23.15
C PRO A 249 70.38 -95.35 -21.63
N GLY A 250 69.22 -95.17 -20.98
CA GLY A 250 69.13 -95.01 -19.51
C GLY A 250 69.76 -96.17 -18.72
N SER A 251 69.91 -97.35 -19.34
CA SER A 251 70.60 -98.50 -18.77
C SER A 251 72.11 -98.34 -18.58
N MET A 252 72.72 -97.26 -19.11
CA MET A 252 74.13 -96.93 -18.86
C MET A 252 74.35 -96.26 -17.49
N ILE A 253 73.29 -95.88 -16.79
CA ILE A 253 73.35 -95.32 -15.44
C ILE A 253 73.08 -96.43 -14.43
N THR A 254 74.04 -96.74 -13.57
CA THR A 254 73.83 -97.61 -12.41
C THR A 254 73.05 -96.82 -11.36
N GLU A 255 71.77 -97.14 -11.16
CA GLU A 255 70.92 -96.36 -10.25
C GLU A 255 71.34 -96.50 -8.78
N ASP A 256 71.66 -95.38 -8.14
CA ASP A 256 71.81 -95.24 -6.69
C ASP A 256 70.92 -94.10 -6.16
N GLY A 257 70.98 -93.81 -4.85
CA GLY A 257 70.14 -92.77 -4.23
C GLY A 257 70.31 -91.35 -4.79
N THR A 258 71.38 -91.06 -5.54
CA THR A 258 71.66 -89.73 -6.14
C THR A 258 71.67 -89.74 -7.67
N HIS A 259 71.63 -90.91 -8.33
CA HIS A 259 71.62 -91.07 -9.79
C HIS A 259 70.30 -91.60 -10.35
N ARG A 260 69.20 -91.29 -9.67
CA ARG A 260 67.82 -91.57 -10.11
C ARG A 260 67.14 -90.24 -10.48
N TRP A 261 66.36 -90.21 -11.55
CA TRP A 261 65.59 -89.01 -11.97
C TRP A 261 64.39 -88.68 -11.06
N SER A 262 64.33 -89.30 -9.88
CA SER A 262 63.32 -89.10 -8.84
C SER A 262 63.81 -89.77 -7.56
N THR A 263 63.68 -89.10 -6.42
CA THR A 263 63.96 -89.68 -5.10
C THR A 263 62.85 -90.66 -4.68
N ASP A 264 63.16 -91.55 -3.74
CA ASP A 264 62.15 -92.48 -3.20
C ASP A 264 61.05 -91.73 -2.42
N THR A 265 61.39 -90.58 -1.82
CA THR A 265 60.42 -89.66 -1.20
C THR A 265 59.49 -89.05 -2.25
N GLU A 266 60.00 -88.60 -3.39
CA GLU A 266 59.17 -88.07 -4.48
C GLU A 266 58.28 -89.14 -5.10
N LYS A 267 58.79 -90.36 -5.34
CA LYS A 267 57.97 -91.47 -5.81
C LYS A 267 56.85 -91.82 -4.83
N THR A 268 57.16 -91.82 -3.54
CA THR A 268 56.16 -92.07 -2.48
C THR A 268 55.13 -90.94 -2.45
N ASN A 269 55.55 -89.68 -2.53
CA ASN A 269 54.67 -88.52 -2.56
C ASN A 269 53.81 -88.46 -3.84
N TRP A 270 54.34 -88.83 -5.01
CA TRP A 270 53.58 -88.91 -6.27
C TRP A 270 52.54 -90.02 -6.22
N ASN A 271 52.90 -91.19 -5.70
CA ASN A 271 51.96 -92.29 -5.52
C ASN A 271 50.89 -91.95 -4.48
N ASP A 272 51.25 -91.27 -3.40
CA ASP A 272 50.33 -90.78 -2.37
C ASP A 272 49.41 -89.68 -2.92
N ALA A 273 49.93 -88.69 -3.64
CA ALA A 273 49.14 -87.65 -4.30
C ALA A 273 48.19 -88.22 -5.37
N ASN A 274 48.63 -89.22 -6.14
CA ASN A 274 47.78 -89.90 -7.11
C ASN A 274 46.68 -90.73 -6.43
N SER A 275 46.98 -91.36 -5.29
CA SER A 275 46.01 -92.13 -4.50
C SER A 275 45.05 -91.23 -3.70
N LYS A 276 45.48 -90.01 -3.36
CA LYS A 276 44.71 -88.95 -2.67
C LYS A 276 44.00 -87.99 -3.64
N LYS A 277 43.97 -88.31 -4.93
CA LYS A 277 43.06 -87.66 -5.88
C LYS A 277 41.64 -87.90 -5.40
N HIS A 278 41.06 -86.88 -4.77
CA HIS A 278 39.63 -86.83 -4.54
C HIS A 278 38.98 -86.09 -5.71
N VAL A 279 37.80 -86.53 -6.09
CA VAL A 279 36.91 -85.76 -6.95
C VAL A 279 36.10 -84.86 -6.03
N HIS A 280 36.10 -83.55 -6.28
CA HIS A 280 35.25 -82.65 -5.52
C HIS A 280 33.78 -83.00 -5.75
N ASN A 281 33.01 -83.14 -4.68
CA ASN A 281 31.61 -83.59 -4.70
C ASN A 281 30.72 -82.69 -5.58
N ASN A 282 31.13 -81.44 -5.75
CA ASN A 282 30.46 -80.38 -6.49
C ASN A 282 31.11 -80.09 -7.86
N LEU A 283 32.02 -80.95 -8.35
CA LEU A 283 32.63 -80.80 -9.67
C LEU A 283 31.57 -80.84 -10.78
N GLU A 284 30.62 -81.78 -10.71
CA GLU A 284 29.51 -81.84 -11.67
C GLU A 284 28.63 -80.59 -11.61
N LEU A 285 28.36 -80.07 -10.40
CA LEU A 285 27.59 -78.84 -10.16
C LEU A 285 28.27 -77.60 -10.79
N LEU A 286 29.58 -77.46 -10.60
CA LEU A 286 30.36 -76.34 -11.16
C LEU A 286 30.46 -76.40 -12.69
N GLN A 287 30.52 -77.60 -13.27
CA GLN A 287 30.55 -77.80 -14.73
C GLN A 287 29.19 -77.51 -15.39
N THR A 288 28.07 -77.66 -14.67
CA THR A 288 26.75 -77.26 -15.14
C THR A 288 26.55 -75.75 -15.22
N ILE A 289 27.32 -74.92 -14.51
CA ILE A 289 27.25 -73.45 -14.65
C ILE A 289 28.01 -73.05 -15.92
N THR A 290 27.29 -73.04 -17.04
CA THR A 290 27.82 -72.67 -18.35
C THR A 290 27.72 -71.15 -18.59
N GLN A 291 28.53 -70.62 -19.51
CA GLN A 291 28.43 -69.22 -19.95
C GLN A 291 27.01 -68.84 -20.42
N ALA A 292 26.26 -69.79 -20.96
CA ALA A 292 24.87 -69.61 -21.36
C ALA A 292 23.93 -69.37 -20.16
N LEU A 293 24.11 -70.08 -19.04
CA LEU A 293 23.33 -69.85 -17.81
C LEU A 293 23.68 -68.50 -17.16
N ILE A 294 24.93 -68.08 -17.22
CA ILE A 294 25.37 -66.75 -16.77
C ILE A 294 24.73 -65.64 -17.62
N ASN A 295 24.70 -65.82 -18.94
CA ASN A 295 24.07 -64.87 -19.85
C ASN A 295 22.55 -64.81 -19.66
N ALA A 296 21.89 -65.96 -19.43
CA ALA A 296 20.45 -66.02 -19.11
C ALA A 296 20.12 -65.34 -17.78
N TRP A 297 20.96 -65.53 -16.74
CA TRP A 297 20.81 -64.81 -15.47
C TRP A 297 20.93 -63.29 -15.65
N ASN A 298 21.78 -62.83 -16.57
CA ASN A 298 21.91 -61.41 -16.92
C ASN A 298 20.72 -60.82 -17.69
N THR A 299 19.80 -61.65 -18.17
CA THR A 299 18.58 -61.22 -18.85
C THR A 299 17.30 -61.31 -17.99
N VAL A 300 17.41 -61.76 -16.74
CA VAL A 300 16.26 -61.83 -15.82
C VAL A 300 15.84 -60.42 -15.41
N SER A 301 14.56 -60.07 -15.63
CA SER A 301 13.97 -58.75 -15.36
C SER A 301 13.89 -58.38 -13.87
N ASP A 302 14.04 -59.37 -13.00
CA ASP A 302 13.80 -59.23 -11.55
C ASP A 302 15.11 -59.00 -10.76
N LYS A 303 16.14 -58.48 -11.44
CA LYS A 303 17.38 -58.01 -10.78
C LYS A 303 17.14 -56.67 -10.10
N SER A 304 16.35 -56.63 -9.03
CA SER A 304 16.10 -55.47 -8.15
C SER A 304 15.93 -54.07 -8.79
N ASP A 305 15.63 -53.96 -10.08
CA ASP A 305 15.18 -52.74 -10.75
C ASP A 305 13.69 -52.91 -11.11
N VAL A 306 12.92 -53.37 -10.14
CA VAL A 306 11.46 -53.37 -10.28
C VAL A 306 11.02 -51.92 -10.13
N GLY A 307 10.86 -51.23 -11.27
CA GLY A 307 10.01 -50.05 -11.34
C GLY A 307 8.69 -50.38 -10.62
N HIS A 308 8.43 -49.65 -9.55
CA HIS A 308 7.25 -49.86 -8.71
C HIS A 308 6.14 -48.92 -9.18
N THR A 309 4.89 -49.33 -8.98
CA THR A 309 3.76 -48.41 -9.00
C THR A 309 3.78 -47.60 -7.72
N HIS A 310 3.81 -46.27 -7.83
CA HIS A 310 3.57 -45.42 -6.66
C HIS A 310 2.14 -45.63 -6.17
N ASP A 311 1.98 -45.70 -4.84
CA ASP A 311 0.70 -45.61 -4.15
C ASP A 311 -0.12 -44.45 -4.75
N ASP A 312 -1.43 -44.61 -5.01
CA ASP A 312 -2.34 -43.63 -5.66
C ASP A 312 -2.33 -42.23 -5.00
N ARG A 313 -1.67 -42.11 -3.85
CA ARG A 313 -1.42 -40.88 -3.09
C ARG A 313 -0.19 -40.09 -3.55
N TYR A 314 0.71 -40.65 -4.36
CA TYR A 314 1.95 -40.01 -4.77
C TYR A 314 2.12 -40.06 -6.29
N TYR A 315 2.04 -38.89 -6.93
CA TYR A 315 2.23 -38.72 -8.36
C TYR A 315 3.71 -38.61 -8.70
N THR A 316 4.12 -39.20 -9.83
CA THR A 316 5.43 -38.91 -10.45
C THR A 316 5.50 -37.44 -10.89
N GLU A 317 6.71 -36.89 -11.14
CA GLU A 317 6.85 -35.51 -11.63
C GLU A 317 6.09 -35.28 -12.93
N THR A 318 6.09 -36.27 -13.83
CA THR A 318 5.36 -36.19 -15.10
C THR A 318 3.84 -36.18 -14.89
N GLU A 319 3.32 -37.01 -13.99
CA GLU A 319 1.89 -37.05 -13.66
C GLU A 319 1.44 -35.79 -12.92
N SER A 320 2.27 -35.27 -12.01
CA SER A 320 2.04 -33.99 -11.35
C SER A 320 1.95 -32.85 -12.35
N ASN A 321 2.90 -32.78 -13.30
CA ASN A 321 2.92 -31.75 -14.34
C ASN A 321 1.70 -31.80 -15.26
N ASN A 322 1.11 -32.98 -15.47
CA ASN A 322 -0.10 -33.14 -16.28
C ASN A 322 -1.40 -32.90 -15.48
N LYS A 323 -1.37 -32.98 -14.14
CA LYS A 323 -2.55 -32.77 -13.28
C LYS A 323 -2.63 -31.37 -12.67
N PHE A 324 -1.52 -30.67 -12.51
CA PHE A 324 -1.50 -29.30 -11.98
C PHE A 324 -1.57 -28.28 -13.12
N ALA A 325 -2.54 -27.35 -13.02
CA ALA A 325 -2.61 -26.23 -13.95
C ALA A 325 -1.35 -25.37 -13.84
N THR A 326 -0.75 -25.03 -14.97
CA THR A 326 0.40 -24.15 -15.06
C THR A 326 0.05 -22.74 -14.58
N LYS A 327 1.08 -21.95 -14.23
CA LYS A 327 0.92 -20.56 -13.80
C LYS A 327 0.11 -19.73 -14.82
N ASP A 328 0.34 -19.96 -16.11
CA ASP A 328 -0.33 -19.25 -17.19
C ASP A 328 -1.80 -19.69 -17.33
N GLU A 329 -2.10 -20.97 -17.12
CA GLU A 329 -3.48 -21.49 -17.13
C GLU A 329 -4.29 -20.96 -15.93
N ILE A 330 -3.70 -20.90 -14.74
CA ILE A 330 -4.35 -20.34 -13.54
C ILE A 330 -4.61 -18.83 -13.71
N SER A 331 -3.64 -18.11 -14.29
CA SER A 331 -3.76 -16.67 -14.57
C SER A 331 -4.85 -16.38 -15.62
N ASN A 332 -4.96 -17.20 -16.67
CA ASN A 332 -5.97 -17.03 -17.71
C ASN A 332 -7.38 -17.46 -17.25
N ALA A 333 -7.47 -18.42 -16.33
CA ALA A 333 -8.75 -18.90 -15.81
C ALA A 333 -9.35 -18.00 -14.71
N GLY A 334 -8.62 -16.98 -14.24
CA GLY A 334 -9.15 -15.97 -13.31
C GLY A 334 -9.43 -16.47 -11.89
N TYR A 335 -8.83 -17.61 -11.51
CA TYR A 335 -9.09 -18.26 -10.21
C TYR A 335 -8.22 -17.73 -9.05
N GLY A 336 -7.31 -16.78 -9.31
CA GLY A 336 -6.34 -16.27 -8.33
C GLY A 336 -6.52 -14.81 -7.88
N ASP A 337 -7.15 -13.97 -8.71
CA ASP A 337 -7.35 -12.56 -8.43
C ASP A 337 -8.85 -12.26 -8.48
N MET A 338 -9.40 -11.58 -7.46
CA MET A 338 -10.74 -11.00 -7.59
C MET A 338 -10.76 -10.15 -8.86
N LEU A 339 -11.77 -10.27 -9.71
CA LEU A 339 -11.88 -9.46 -10.92
C LEU A 339 -11.71 -7.96 -10.57
N LYS A 340 -10.93 -7.22 -11.37
CA LYS A 340 -10.73 -5.76 -11.20
C LYS A 340 -12.05 -5.01 -11.01
N SER A 341 -13.09 -5.43 -11.71
CA SER A 341 -14.46 -4.90 -11.60
C SER A 341 -15.13 -5.06 -10.22
N VAL A 342 -14.52 -5.79 -9.29
CA VAL A 342 -15.04 -6.06 -7.93
C VAL A 342 -14.29 -5.28 -6.88
N TYR A 343 -13.02 -4.91 -7.11
CA TYR A 343 -12.17 -4.25 -6.12
C TYR A 343 -11.67 -2.86 -6.52
N ASP A 344 -11.65 -2.53 -7.82
CA ASP A 344 -11.25 -1.23 -8.38
C ASP A 344 -12.29 -0.87 -9.46
N THR A 345 -13.49 -0.53 -8.99
CA THR A 345 -14.68 -0.32 -9.84
C THR A 345 -14.50 0.89 -10.77
N ASN A 346 -13.71 1.88 -10.33
CA ASN A 346 -13.46 3.12 -11.07
C ASN A 346 -12.17 3.06 -11.92
N GLY A 347 -11.38 2.00 -11.82
CA GLY A 347 -10.20 1.74 -12.64
C GLY A 347 -9.00 2.63 -12.30
N ASN A 348 -8.98 3.27 -11.12
CA ASN A 348 -7.94 4.21 -10.72
C ASN A 348 -6.65 3.53 -10.18
N GLY A 349 -6.64 2.19 -10.11
CA GLY A 349 -5.48 1.42 -9.63
C GLY A 349 -5.38 1.32 -8.11
N ILE A 350 -6.40 1.75 -7.37
CA ILE A 350 -6.54 1.67 -5.92
C ILE A 350 -7.75 0.80 -5.61
N VAL A 351 -7.66 -0.02 -4.55
CA VAL A 351 -8.83 -0.77 -4.08
C VAL A 351 -9.86 0.20 -3.53
N ASP A 352 -11.11 0.18 -4.00
CA ASP A 352 -12.17 1.14 -3.61
C ASP A 352 -12.35 1.21 -2.08
N LYS A 353 -12.24 0.06 -1.38
CA LYS A 353 -12.30 -0.01 0.09
C LYS A 353 -11.09 0.63 0.81
N ALA A 354 -10.00 0.87 0.10
CA ALA A 354 -8.78 1.50 0.60
C ALA A 354 -8.67 2.98 0.18
N GLU A 355 -9.60 3.49 -0.63
CA GLU A 355 -9.63 4.91 -1.05
C GLU A 355 -9.76 5.85 0.16
N ASP A 356 -10.43 5.39 1.23
CA ASP A 356 -10.57 6.11 2.49
C ASP A 356 -9.32 6.11 3.39
N SER A 357 -8.26 5.34 3.06
CA SER A 357 -7.07 5.18 3.92
C SER A 357 -6.29 6.48 4.17
N ASN A 358 -6.51 7.52 3.36
CA ASN A 358 -5.87 8.84 3.51
C ASN A 358 -6.81 9.92 4.09
N THR A 359 -8.00 9.53 4.56
CA THR A 359 -8.99 10.46 5.11
C THR A 359 -9.42 10.03 6.51
N VAL A 360 -9.64 11.00 7.41
CA VAL A 360 -10.24 10.74 8.73
C VAL A 360 -11.56 11.51 8.78
N GLY A 361 -12.67 10.79 8.77
CA GLY A 361 -14.02 11.39 8.77
C GLY A 361 -14.37 12.13 7.46
N GLY A 362 -13.86 11.66 6.32
CA GLY A 362 -14.12 12.26 5.01
C GLY A 362 -13.37 13.58 4.74
N LYS A 363 -12.41 13.93 5.60
CA LYS A 363 -11.54 15.09 5.45
C LYS A 363 -10.09 14.65 5.25
N SER A 364 -9.42 15.29 4.30
CA SER A 364 -7.99 15.09 4.02
C SER A 364 -7.14 15.72 5.12
N VAL A 365 -5.90 15.26 5.28
CA VAL A 365 -4.89 15.91 6.16
C VAL A 365 -4.76 17.41 5.86
N ASN A 366 -4.99 17.80 4.60
CA ASN A 366 -4.94 19.19 4.14
C ASN A 366 -6.13 20.06 4.61
N ASP A 367 -7.19 19.46 5.16
CA ASP A 367 -8.39 20.18 5.61
C ASP A 367 -8.30 20.70 7.06
N PHE A 368 -7.26 20.31 7.81
CA PHE A 368 -7.06 20.74 9.20
C PHE A 368 -6.04 21.88 9.36
N THR A 369 -4.97 21.90 8.55
CA THR A 369 -4.01 23.01 8.43
C THR A 369 -3.29 22.92 7.08
N LYS A 370 -3.21 24.02 6.32
CA LYS A 370 -2.49 24.07 5.03
C LYS A 370 -0.99 24.25 5.31
N ARG A 371 -0.23 23.18 5.10
CA ARG A 371 1.25 23.20 5.08
C ARG A 371 1.73 23.37 3.64
N VAL A 372 2.47 24.45 3.36
CA VAL A 372 3.04 24.73 2.04
C VAL A 372 4.56 24.74 2.16
N ILE A 373 5.21 23.79 1.48
CA ILE A 373 6.67 23.69 1.43
C ILE A 373 7.18 24.58 0.28
N LEU A 374 7.92 25.62 0.64
CA LEU A 374 8.54 26.58 -0.30
C LEU A 374 10.06 26.36 -0.42
N THR A 375 10.58 25.34 0.27
CA THR A 375 11.98 24.90 0.19
C THR A 375 12.37 24.65 -1.26
N GLY A 376 13.52 25.19 -1.67
CA GLY A 376 14.02 25.06 -3.04
C GLY A 376 13.34 25.97 -4.06
N GLN A 377 12.32 26.76 -3.69
CA GLN A 377 11.76 27.82 -4.55
C GLN A 377 12.37 29.19 -4.25
N LEU A 378 12.84 29.37 -3.01
CA LEU A 378 13.26 30.63 -2.43
C LEU A 378 14.67 30.55 -1.89
N GLN A 379 15.46 31.60 -2.13
CA GLN A 379 16.87 31.68 -1.79
C GLN A 379 17.63 30.43 -2.21
N LYS A 380 17.44 30.04 -3.48
CA LYS A 380 18.08 28.86 -4.09
C LYS A 380 19.61 28.93 -4.07
N THR A 381 20.14 30.15 -4.04
CA THR A 381 21.57 30.45 -3.90
C THR A 381 21.73 31.62 -2.95
N SER A 382 22.94 31.82 -2.42
CA SER A 382 23.25 33.00 -1.60
C SER A 382 23.00 34.29 -2.39
N TYR A 383 22.73 35.40 -1.68
CA TYR A 383 22.53 36.74 -2.25
C TYR A 383 21.27 36.94 -3.11
N ARG A 384 20.24 36.10 -2.95
CA ARG A 384 18.93 36.29 -3.60
C ARG A 384 17.99 37.17 -2.79
N ARG A 385 17.16 37.96 -3.47
CA ARG A 385 15.92 38.51 -2.92
C ARG A 385 14.74 37.69 -3.40
N SER A 386 13.80 37.49 -2.49
CA SER A 386 12.72 36.54 -2.65
C SER A 386 11.40 37.18 -2.27
N VAL A 387 10.34 36.81 -2.97
CA VAL A 387 8.96 37.17 -2.60
C VAL A 387 8.14 35.92 -2.33
N ILE A 388 7.20 36.01 -1.39
CA ILE A 388 6.16 34.99 -1.14
C ILE A 388 4.81 35.65 -1.35
N ALA A 389 4.01 35.13 -2.28
CA ALA A 389 2.63 35.54 -2.48
C ALA A 389 1.73 34.90 -1.41
N LEU A 390 0.91 35.72 -0.74
CA LEU A 390 0.01 35.28 0.33
C LEU A 390 -1.47 35.56 0.00
N CYS A 391 -1.75 36.50 -0.88
CA CYS A 391 -3.08 36.71 -1.43
C CYS A 391 -3.01 37.28 -2.86
N GLU A 392 -4.04 37.03 -3.66
CA GLU A 392 -4.22 37.66 -4.96
C GLU A 392 -5.09 38.92 -4.83
N LEU A 393 -4.59 40.03 -5.37
CA LEU A 393 -5.23 41.34 -5.33
C LEU A 393 -6.01 41.65 -6.61
N THR A 394 -5.79 40.94 -7.72
CA THR A 394 -6.49 41.17 -9.01
C THR A 394 -7.91 40.59 -9.05
N ASN A 395 -8.24 39.59 -8.23
CA ASN A 395 -9.54 38.89 -8.28
C ASN A 395 -10.74 39.79 -7.92
N THR A 396 -11.66 40.02 -8.85
CA THR A 396 -12.83 40.92 -8.66
C THR A 396 -14.10 40.21 -8.16
N ASN A 397 -14.08 38.88 -7.99
CA ASN A 397 -15.27 38.12 -7.62
C ASN A 397 -15.58 38.23 -6.11
N PRO A 398 -16.77 38.76 -5.71
CA PRO A 398 -17.17 38.86 -4.29
C PRO A 398 -17.21 37.52 -3.54
N ARG A 399 -17.31 36.40 -4.26
CA ARG A 399 -17.39 35.05 -3.69
C ARG A 399 -16.02 34.39 -3.52
N LEU A 400 -14.95 34.99 -4.03
CA LEU A 400 -13.60 34.44 -3.98
C LEU A 400 -12.73 35.26 -3.02
N ASN A 401 -12.89 35.00 -1.72
CA ASN A 401 -12.02 35.56 -0.70
C ASN A 401 -10.60 35.00 -0.89
N SER A 402 -9.60 35.87 -1.02
CA SER A 402 -8.18 35.48 -1.07
C SER A 402 -7.48 35.94 0.21
N TYR A 403 -7.16 35.00 1.08
CA TYR A 403 -6.40 35.27 2.30
C TYR A 403 -5.43 34.13 2.64
N SER A 404 -4.42 34.48 3.43
CA SER A 404 -3.54 33.52 4.12
C SER A 404 -3.22 34.03 5.51
N THR A 405 -3.35 33.18 6.53
CA THR A 405 -2.94 33.46 7.91
C THR A 405 -2.20 32.27 8.50
N GLY A 406 -1.03 32.47 9.08
CA GLY A 406 -0.19 31.38 9.54
C GLY A 406 1.22 31.79 9.90
N ILE A 407 2.07 30.80 10.13
CA ILE A 407 3.49 31.00 10.45
C ILE A 407 4.32 30.61 9.23
N ILE A 408 5.21 31.52 8.81
CA ILE A 408 6.29 31.21 7.88
C ILE A 408 7.55 30.99 8.68
N SER A 409 8.12 29.80 8.54
CA SER A 409 9.36 29.40 9.21
C SER A 409 10.52 29.42 8.22
N PHE A 410 11.60 30.11 8.58
CA PHE A 410 12.85 30.13 7.82
C PHE A 410 13.95 29.42 8.62
N LYS A 411 14.40 28.27 8.14
CA LYS A 411 15.52 27.52 8.70
C LYS A 411 16.70 27.57 7.75
N ARG A 412 17.86 27.99 8.24
CA ARG A 412 19.10 28.08 7.44
C ARG A 412 19.94 26.82 7.59
N GLY A 413 20.69 26.45 6.55
CA GLY A 413 21.38 25.16 6.47
C GLY A 413 22.64 25.01 7.32
N ASN A 414 23.22 26.11 7.79
CA ASN A 414 24.55 26.09 8.40
C ASN A 414 24.57 25.90 9.93
N GLY A 415 23.42 25.78 10.61
CA GLY A 415 23.33 25.54 12.06
C GLY A 415 23.89 26.65 12.97
N ILE A 416 24.48 27.71 12.40
CA ILE A 416 25.17 28.80 13.10
C ILE A 416 24.25 30.04 13.24
N THR A 417 23.18 30.12 12.46
CA THR A 417 22.21 31.21 12.51
C THR A 417 20.92 30.78 13.19
N GLU A 418 20.45 31.60 14.13
CA GLU A 418 19.18 31.41 14.84
C GLU A 418 17.98 31.32 13.87
N LEU A 419 16.91 30.65 14.32
CA LEU A 419 15.65 30.55 13.60
C LEU A 419 15.05 31.93 13.39
N THR A 420 14.51 32.19 12.20
CA THR A 420 13.67 33.36 11.92
C THR A 420 12.29 32.86 11.55
N SER A 421 11.24 33.39 12.17
CA SER A 421 9.85 33.04 11.86
C SER A 421 9.01 34.30 11.76
N LEU A 422 8.00 34.27 10.90
CA LEU A 422 7.04 35.35 10.74
C LEU A 422 5.65 34.80 10.96
N TYR A 423 4.95 35.26 11.99
CA TYR A 423 3.51 35.09 12.05
C TYR A 423 2.87 36.16 11.16
N VAL A 424 2.12 35.74 10.15
CA VAL A 424 1.65 36.60 9.07
C VAL A 424 0.16 36.38 8.80
N GLY A 425 -0.54 37.48 8.52
CA GLY A 425 -1.87 37.49 7.95
C GLY A 425 -1.90 38.44 6.76
N ALA A 426 -2.34 37.98 5.60
CA ALA A 426 -2.54 38.81 4.41
C ALA A 426 -3.90 38.49 3.79
N GLU A 427 -4.71 39.51 3.57
CA GLU A 427 -6.03 39.36 2.98
C GLU A 427 -6.34 40.49 1.99
N LYS A 428 -7.22 40.18 1.04
CA LYS A 428 -7.87 41.17 0.20
C LYS A 428 -9.24 41.49 0.77
N LEU A 429 -9.51 42.77 1.07
CA LEU A 429 -10.88 43.23 1.36
C LEU A 429 -11.70 43.37 0.07
N TYR A 430 -13.00 43.09 0.16
CA TYR A 430 -13.92 43.27 -0.95
C TYR A 430 -13.86 44.70 -1.50
N ASN A 431 -13.72 44.83 -2.82
CA ASN A 431 -13.61 46.10 -3.53
C ASN A 431 -12.40 46.99 -3.11
N SER A 432 -11.35 46.38 -2.54
CA SER A 432 -10.08 47.06 -2.26
C SER A 432 -8.98 46.60 -3.22
N SER A 433 -8.10 47.52 -3.63
CA SER A 433 -6.85 47.23 -4.34
C SER A 433 -5.64 47.15 -3.39
N THR A 434 -5.85 47.36 -2.08
CA THR A 434 -4.79 47.32 -1.07
C THR A 434 -4.79 45.99 -0.31
N MET A 435 -3.59 45.50 0.02
CA MET A 435 -3.42 44.36 0.90
C MET A 435 -3.64 44.80 2.35
N HIS A 436 -4.51 44.09 3.06
CA HIS A 436 -4.57 44.13 4.52
C HIS A 436 -3.57 43.13 5.08
N TYR A 437 -2.60 43.61 5.87
CA TYR A 437 -1.49 42.79 6.34
C TYR A 437 -1.17 42.99 7.82
N PHE A 438 -0.90 41.87 8.48
CA PHE A 438 -0.33 41.78 9.81
C PHE A 438 0.92 40.90 9.75
N GLY A 439 1.96 41.30 10.49
CA GLY A 439 3.20 40.55 10.58
C GLY A 439 3.88 40.75 11.92
N LEU A 440 4.22 39.65 12.60
CA LEU A 440 5.06 39.62 13.78
C LEU A 440 6.29 38.75 13.50
N GLY A 441 7.44 39.38 13.31
CA GLY A 441 8.70 38.69 13.10
C GLY A 441 9.37 38.32 14.43
N LEU A 442 9.84 37.09 14.54
CA LEU A 442 10.55 36.54 15.70
C LEU A 442 11.89 35.96 15.24
N GLY A 443 12.94 36.15 16.06
CA GLY A 443 14.27 35.61 15.80
C GLY A 443 15.26 36.63 15.24
N ARG A 444 16.25 36.16 14.47
CA ARG A 444 17.35 36.99 13.95
C ARG A 444 16.95 37.77 12.70
N SER A 445 17.22 39.07 12.72
CA SER A 445 16.98 40.03 11.62
C SER A 445 15.58 39.99 10.98
N PRO A 446 14.49 40.04 11.78
CA PRO A 446 13.11 40.06 11.26
C PRO A 446 12.80 41.35 10.47
N ASP A 447 13.61 42.40 10.65
CA ASP A 447 13.58 43.67 9.92
C ASP A 447 13.88 43.55 8.42
N LEU A 448 14.46 42.42 8.01
CA LEU A 448 14.73 42.08 6.61
C LEU A 448 13.53 41.46 5.91
N ILE A 449 12.42 41.20 6.62
CA ILE A 449 11.17 40.71 6.05
C ILE A 449 10.19 41.87 5.99
N ARG A 450 9.72 42.19 4.79
CA ARG A 450 8.91 43.39 4.54
C ARG A 450 7.67 43.00 3.78
N PRO A 451 6.49 43.51 4.17
CA PRO A 451 5.32 43.30 3.35
C PRO A 451 5.46 44.06 2.03
N CYS A 452 4.95 43.46 0.96
CA CYS A 452 5.02 44.03 -0.38
C CYS A 452 3.81 43.63 -1.21
N THR A 453 3.65 44.35 -2.32
CA THR A 453 2.81 43.95 -3.44
C THR A 453 3.69 43.82 -4.68
N PHE A 454 3.37 42.90 -5.57
CA PHE A 454 4.11 42.67 -6.81
C PHE A 454 3.22 42.05 -7.87
N THR A 455 3.59 42.18 -9.14
CA THR A 455 2.92 41.56 -10.29
C THR A 455 3.71 40.33 -10.74
N TYR A 456 2.99 39.25 -11.02
CA TYR A 456 3.57 38.04 -11.61
C TYR A 456 2.56 37.39 -12.56
N ASN A 457 2.97 37.12 -13.80
CA ASN A 457 2.12 36.62 -14.88
C ASN A 457 0.84 37.45 -15.07
N GLY A 458 0.92 38.78 -14.98
CA GLY A 458 -0.19 39.71 -15.16
C GLY A 458 -1.16 39.87 -13.97
N ASN A 459 -0.97 39.09 -12.89
CA ASN A 459 -1.76 39.20 -11.67
C ASN A 459 -0.96 39.92 -10.57
N VAL A 460 -1.65 40.73 -9.76
CA VAL A 460 -1.10 41.47 -8.62
C VAL A 460 -1.31 40.64 -7.37
N TYR A 461 -0.24 40.44 -6.61
CA TYR A 461 -0.22 39.67 -5.38
C TYR A 461 0.18 40.54 -4.20
N GLY A 462 -0.41 40.26 -3.05
CA GLY A 462 0.01 40.76 -1.75
C GLY A 462 0.81 39.69 -1.01
N GLY A 463 1.90 40.07 -0.37
CA GLY A 463 2.80 39.12 0.25
C GLY A 463 3.92 39.75 1.04
N ILE A 464 5.05 39.06 1.09
CA ILE A 464 6.28 39.53 1.72
C ILE A 464 7.47 39.42 0.79
N GLU A 465 8.41 40.34 0.93
CA GLU A 465 9.74 40.31 0.37
C GLU A 465 10.75 40.10 1.51
N PHE A 466 11.81 39.36 1.22
CA PHE A 466 12.89 39.20 2.17
C PHE A 466 14.24 38.93 1.51
N LYS A 467 15.30 39.31 2.23
CA LYS A 467 16.69 39.04 1.86
C LYS A 467 17.47 38.53 3.06
N PHE A 468 18.12 37.38 2.94
CA PHE A 468 19.11 36.91 3.90
C PHE A 468 20.45 36.75 3.20
N SER A 469 21.47 37.53 3.62
CA SER A 469 22.70 37.74 2.86
C SER A 469 23.63 36.52 2.78
N ASN A 470 23.74 35.71 3.84
CA ASN A 470 24.76 34.64 3.92
C ASN A 470 24.17 33.26 4.28
N ALA A 471 24.08 32.32 3.34
CA ALA A 471 23.55 30.94 3.41
C ALA A 471 22.12 30.73 2.86
N GLU A 472 21.95 29.66 2.08
CA GLU A 472 20.67 29.22 1.53
C GLU A 472 19.69 28.81 2.64
N SER A 473 18.40 29.11 2.42
CA SER A 473 17.35 28.64 3.30
C SER A 473 17.15 27.14 3.07
N ASN A 474 17.52 26.34 4.07
CA ASN A 474 17.40 24.87 4.02
C ASN A 474 15.95 24.41 4.15
N GLN A 475 15.12 25.18 4.86
CA GLN A 475 13.69 24.92 4.94
C GLN A 475 12.94 26.24 4.98
N VAL A 476 12.04 26.45 4.03
CA VAL A 476 11.04 27.52 4.08
C VAL A 476 9.68 26.89 3.96
N GLU A 477 8.83 27.09 4.95
CA GLU A 477 7.48 26.54 4.95
C GLU A 477 6.48 27.51 5.56
N PHE A 478 5.27 27.51 5.02
CA PHE A 478 4.11 28.15 5.61
C PHE A 478 3.24 27.07 6.26
N ASN A 479 2.79 27.31 7.49
CA ASN A 479 1.82 26.48 8.20
C ASN A 479 0.68 27.38 8.69
N GLY A 480 -0.54 27.17 8.18
CA GLY A 480 -1.69 27.99 8.56
C GLY A 480 -2.99 27.70 7.80
N SER A 481 -3.90 28.67 7.78
CA SER A 481 -5.13 28.64 7.00
C SER A 481 -5.01 29.58 5.80
N SER A 482 -5.46 29.12 4.62
CA SER A 482 -5.40 29.94 3.41
C SER A 482 -6.39 29.43 2.35
N THR A 483 -7.10 30.35 1.72
CA THR A 483 -7.88 30.10 0.49
C THR A 483 -7.06 30.32 -0.78
N PHE A 484 -5.84 30.84 -0.63
CA PHE A 484 -4.92 31.16 -1.72
C PHE A 484 -3.87 30.05 -1.90
N ASN A 485 -3.40 29.83 -3.12
CA ASN A 485 -2.30 28.91 -3.39
C ASN A 485 -0.97 29.66 -3.25
N ILE A 486 -0.48 29.70 -2.00
CA ILE A 486 0.79 30.34 -1.63
C ILE A 486 1.92 29.78 -2.48
N PHE A 487 2.74 30.68 -3.04
CA PHE A 487 3.94 30.34 -3.79
C PHE A 487 5.03 31.35 -3.48
N GLY A 488 6.27 31.00 -3.81
CA GLY A 488 7.40 31.90 -3.71
C GLY A 488 8.30 31.83 -4.93
N LEU A 489 9.03 32.92 -5.19
CA LEU A 489 10.11 32.92 -6.17
C LEU A 489 11.25 33.88 -5.80
N ASP A 490 12.44 33.59 -6.30
CA ASP A 490 13.57 34.51 -6.33
C ASP A 490 13.41 35.47 -7.51
N TYR A 491 13.49 36.78 -7.25
CA TYR A 491 13.29 37.79 -8.29
C TYR A 491 14.54 38.64 -8.58
N TYR A 492 15.54 38.66 -7.69
CA TYR A 492 16.73 39.50 -7.86
C TYR A 492 18.02 38.85 -7.35
N ASP A 493 19.09 38.95 -8.14
CA ASP A 493 20.45 38.61 -7.76
C ASP A 493 21.19 39.85 -7.22
N THR A 494 21.44 39.89 -5.92
CA THR A 494 22.12 41.05 -5.31
C THR A 494 23.65 41.00 -5.42
N GLN A 495 24.23 39.86 -5.81
CA GLN A 495 25.68 39.76 -6.01
C GLN A 495 26.06 40.26 -7.40
N ASN A 496 25.28 39.89 -8.40
CA ASN A 496 25.50 40.27 -9.80
C ASN A 496 24.69 41.50 -10.23
N ASN A 497 23.78 41.98 -9.38
CA ASN A 497 22.89 43.11 -9.64
C ASN A 497 22.00 42.89 -10.89
N VAL A 498 21.41 41.69 -10.97
CA VAL A 498 20.61 41.23 -12.13
C VAL A 498 19.20 40.84 -11.66
N PRO A 499 18.13 41.35 -12.28
CA PRO A 499 16.79 40.85 -12.05
C PRO A 499 16.65 39.44 -12.64
N LEU A 500 16.16 38.50 -11.84
CA LEU A 500 15.82 37.14 -12.29
C LEU A 500 14.40 37.07 -12.82
N ASN A 501 13.55 37.96 -12.33
CA ASN A 501 12.21 38.18 -12.81
C ASN A 501 11.95 39.68 -12.91
N GLU A 502 12.04 40.23 -14.12
CA GLU A 502 11.86 41.66 -14.39
C GLU A 502 10.45 42.15 -14.07
N GLU A 503 9.42 41.31 -14.25
CA GLU A 503 8.02 41.71 -13.96
C GLU A 503 7.85 41.96 -12.47
N VAL A 504 8.37 41.07 -11.62
CA VAL A 504 8.34 41.24 -10.16
C VAL A 504 9.21 42.41 -9.74
N ASP A 505 10.45 42.53 -10.24
CA ASP A 505 11.38 43.60 -9.86
C ASP A 505 10.82 45.00 -10.19
N ASN A 506 10.24 45.17 -11.39
CA ASN A 506 9.69 46.45 -11.84
C ASN A 506 8.37 46.84 -11.15
N SER A 507 7.62 45.86 -10.65
CA SER A 507 6.31 46.08 -10.03
C SER A 507 6.33 46.01 -8.50
N LEU A 508 7.48 45.73 -7.90
CA LEU A 508 7.62 45.58 -6.46
C LEU A 508 7.34 46.90 -5.74
N ASN A 509 6.34 46.88 -4.86
CA ASN A 509 5.93 48.03 -4.08
C ASN A 509 5.82 47.67 -2.59
N PHE A 510 6.49 48.44 -1.73
CA PHE A 510 6.54 48.27 -0.28
C PHE A 510 5.53 49.17 0.47
N ASP A 511 4.44 49.54 -0.20
CA ASP A 511 3.44 50.54 0.17
C ASP A 511 3.21 50.73 1.69
N THR A 512 3.27 51.98 2.15
CA THR A 512 3.05 52.42 3.53
C THR A 512 1.58 52.43 3.96
N THR A 513 0.63 52.21 3.04
CA THR A 513 -0.82 52.11 3.31
C THR A 513 -1.27 50.72 3.77
N ILE A 514 -0.34 49.77 3.90
CA ILE A 514 -0.59 48.50 4.58
C ILE A 514 -1.16 48.81 5.96
N ASN A 515 -2.41 48.44 6.17
CA ASN A 515 -3.10 48.61 7.44
C ASN A 515 -2.51 47.60 8.44
N LYS A 516 -1.32 47.93 8.98
CA LYS A 516 -0.63 47.15 10.01
C LYS A 516 -1.55 47.13 11.21
N LEU A 517 -2.26 46.01 11.43
CA LEU A 517 -3.19 45.87 12.55
C LEU A 517 -2.49 46.35 13.85
N PRO A 518 -2.96 47.44 14.49
CA PRO A 518 -2.15 48.19 15.46
C PRO A 518 -2.25 47.67 16.90
N ASN A 519 -2.71 46.43 17.10
CA ASN A 519 -3.04 45.93 18.44
C ASN A 519 -2.29 44.63 18.76
N LEU A 520 -0.96 44.71 18.88
CA LEU A 520 -0.23 43.74 19.67
C LEU A 520 -0.54 44.02 21.14
N LEU A 521 -1.28 43.12 21.78
CA LEU A 521 -1.60 43.17 23.20
C LEU A 521 -0.74 42.13 23.92
N TYR A 522 0.02 42.54 24.94
CA TYR A 522 0.67 41.63 25.87
C TYR A 522 0.05 41.86 27.25
N ASN A 523 -0.52 40.81 27.84
CA ASN A 523 -1.27 40.92 29.10
C ASN A 523 -2.36 42.02 29.08
N ASN A 524 -3.12 42.10 27.99
CA ASN A 524 -4.17 43.12 27.74
C ASN A 524 -3.69 44.57 27.62
N ASP A 525 -2.39 44.84 27.69
CA ASP A 525 -1.82 46.16 27.43
C ASP A 525 -1.26 46.25 26.01
N LYS A 526 -1.47 47.39 25.35
CA LYS A 526 -0.88 47.65 24.03
C LYS A 526 0.64 47.71 24.14
N ILE A 527 1.33 46.88 23.37
CA ILE A 527 2.79 46.95 23.23
C ILE A 527 3.12 48.20 22.41
N ALA A 528 3.71 49.21 23.05
CA ALA A 528 4.22 50.39 22.36
C ALA A 528 5.42 49.99 21.47
N LEU A 529 5.42 50.39 20.20
CA LEU A 529 6.54 50.17 19.31
C LEU A 529 7.67 51.16 19.65
N GLN A 530 8.94 50.74 19.49
CA GLN A 530 10.17 51.46 19.87
C GLN A 530 10.27 52.93 19.36
N LYS A 531 9.42 53.36 18.44
CA LYS A 531 9.40 54.73 17.90
C LYS A 531 8.51 55.70 18.70
N ASP A 532 7.66 55.20 19.59
CA ASP A 532 6.62 56.02 20.23
C ASP A 532 7.01 56.58 21.61
N VAL A 533 8.19 56.24 22.14
CA VAL A 533 8.65 56.75 23.44
C VAL A 533 10.12 57.17 23.40
N VAL A 534 10.40 58.32 22.80
CA VAL A 534 11.51 59.17 23.27
C VAL A 534 10.88 60.48 23.73
N PRO A 535 10.84 60.75 25.05
CA PRO A 535 10.38 62.03 25.55
C PRO A 535 11.18 63.16 24.91
N LYS A 536 10.51 64.27 24.55
CA LYS A 536 11.16 65.46 23.95
C LYS A 536 12.35 65.87 24.82
N GLY A 537 13.57 65.72 24.30
CA GLY A 537 14.80 66.18 24.94
C GLY A 537 15.83 65.10 25.30
N CYS A 538 15.54 63.81 25.12
CA CYS A 538 16.52 62.73 25.36
C CYS A 538 17.00 62.11 24.05
N THR A 539 18.28 61.74 23.98
CA THR A 539 18.85 60.98 22.86
C THR A 539 19.01 59.51 23.23
N TRP A 540 19.05 58.63 22.23
CA TRP A 540 19.21 57.17 22.44
C TRP A 540 20.49 56.80 23.21
N ASN A 541 21.53 57.65 23.16
CA ASN A 541 22.76 57.44 23.92
C ASN A 541 22.60 57.68 25.43
N ASP A 542 21.60 58.46 25.85
CA ASP A 542 21.33 58.75 27.27
C ASP A 542 20.66 57.58 28.00
N LEU A 543 20.02 56.67 27.26
CA LEU A 543 19.33 55.49 27.80
C LEU A 543 20.21 54.22 27.86
N LYS A 544 21.43 54.27 27.32
CA LYS A 544 22.38 53.13 27.33
C LYS A 544 23.32 53.09 28.54
N GLY A 545 23.11 53.96 29.53
CA GLY A 545 23.94 54.09 30.73
C GLY A 545 23.33 53.51 32.01
N VAL A 546 22.73 52.32 31.95
CA VAL A 546 22.39 51.50 33.13
C VAL A 546 22.85 50.07 32.92
#